data_AF-A0A4Q5SQH4-F1
#
_entry.id   AF-A0A4Q5SQH4-F1
#
_cell.length_a   1.000
_cell.length_b   1.000
_cell.length_c   1.000
_cell.angle_alpha   90.00
_cell.angle_beta   90.00
_cell.angle_gamma   90.00
#
_symmetry.space_group_name_H-M   'P 1'
#
loop_
_entity.id
_entity.type
_entity.pdbx_description
1 polymer ?
#
loop_
_entity_poly.entity_id
_entity_poly.type
_entity_poly.pdbx_seq_one_letter_code
_entity_poly.pdbx_strand_id
1 'polypeptide(L)'
;MLALLALLLAPASPAQLARHAMYVDTLPAGGAALRPGLRAFAATAGLLDAALTSLNSLQSLVSKDNYRNSVQALNNPASSALGFSLEGEIQSALQPVLAKTKTVSKTRFTDVVGALVQAPKPGSGVLLSSLAALVGNLAVQEKRVERADVDSFLQRVGRYFAPYEQLNNVNARFEQQVTRMNGRLIELQFDIREYMLDIVLLLHPGESRAALRTRPMEELLLQYLDGPVLESLDTARRLPPYPGDGVKGAKEICSNVQKVFREYQKMYGDNYNEIRAIVQAARALGRSGSGATTDATLKSLETLYTESAQADALNLRLRTLEGRLAALVSSTQVLPR
;
A
#
# COMPACT_ATOMS: atom_id res chain seq x y z
N MET A 1 21.52 1.65 16.26
CA MET A 1 20.35 1.91 15.40
C MET A 1 19.76 0.66 14.73
N LEU A 2 20.53 -0.37 14.38
CA LEU A 2 20.00 -1.61 13.78
C LEU A 2 19.24 -2.54 14.76
N ALA A 3 19.51 -2.47 16.07
CA ALA A 3 18.81 -3.28 17.08
C ALA A 3 17.40 -2.77 17.42
N LEU A 4 17.11 -1.48 17.17
CA LEU A 4 15.79 -0.89 17.48
C LEU A 4 14.74 -1.20 16.39
N LEU A 5 15.17 -1.49 15.16
CA LEU A 5 14.28 -1.93 14.09
C LEU A 5 13.85 -3.40 14.23
N ALA A 6 14.64 -4.24 14.91
CA ALA A 6 14.33 -5.66 15.09
C ALA A 6 13.21 -5.92 16.11
N LEU A 7 13.00 -5.02 17.07
CA LEU A 7 11.93 -5.13 18.08
C LEU A 7 10.55 -4.67 17.56
N LEU A 8 10.51 -3.93 16.44
CA LEU A 8 9.27 -3.49 15.78
C LEU A 8 8.75 -4.49 14.73
N LEU A 9 9.48 -5.60 14.51
CA LEU A 9 9.17 -6.64 13.52
C LEU A 9 8.81 -7.99 14.14
N ALA A 10 8.71 -8.09 15.46
CA ALA A 10 8.22 -9.31 16.09
C ALA A 10 6.72 -9.46 15.78
N PRO A 11 6.28 -10.53 15.08
CA PRO A 11 4.87 -10.80 14.96
C PRO A 11 4.29 -10.99 16.36
N ALA A 12 3.23 -10.25 16.69
CA ALA A 12 2.49 -10.45 17.93
C ALA A 12 2.19 -11.95 18.05
N SER A 13 2.60 -12.56 19.16
CA SER A 13 2.41 -14.00 19.33
C SER A 13 0.92 -14.33 19.20
N PRO A 14 0.56 -15.52 18.67
CA PRO A 14 -0.83 -15.97 18.64
C PRO A 14 -1.50 -15.92 20.03
N ALA A 15 -0.70 -16.06 21.10
CA ALA A 15 -1.14 -15.90 22.49
C ALA A 15 -1.44 -14.44 22.89
N GLN A 16 -0.70 -13.45 22.36
CA GLN A 16 -1.04 -12.03 22.53
C GLN A 16 -2.28 -11.66 21.73
N LEU A 17 -2.40 -12.11 20.48
CA LEU A 17 -3.60 -11.88 19.66
C LEU A 17 -4.85 -12.56 20.26
N ALA A 18 -4.71 -13.75 20.85
CA ALA A 18 -5.79 -14.43 21.57
C ALA A 18 -6.18 -13.71 22.87
N ARG A 19 -5.23 -13.11 23.60
CA ARG A 19 -5.53 -12.27 24.77
C ARG A 19 -6.30 -10.99 24.41
N HIS A 20 -6.06 -10.42 23.23
CA HIS A 20 -6.74 -9.19 22.78
C HIS A 20 -8.12 -9.50 22.16
N ALA A 21 -8.29 -10.67 21.54
CA ALA A 21 -9.59 -11.16 21.09
C ALA A 21 -10.54 -11.53 22.26
N MET A 22 -10.01 -11.83 23.46
CA MET A 22 -10.82 -12.09 24.65
C MET A 22 -11.43 -10.84 25.30
N TYR A 23 -11.11 -9.63 24.85
CA TYR A 23 -11.82 -8.41 25.30
C TYR A 23 -13.24 -8.30 24.71
N VAL A 24 -13.71 -9.29 23.94
CA VAL A 24 -15.09 -9.32 23.43
C VAL A 24 -16.12 -9.50 24.56
N ASP A 25 -15.71 -9.98 25.74
CA ASP A 25 -16.63 -10.24 26.86
C ASP A 25 -16.18 -9.72 28.24
N THR A 26 -15.11 -8.92 28.32
CA THR A 26 -14.64 -8.36 29.61
C THR A 26 -15.23 -7.00 29.92
N LEU A 27 -16.52 -6.79 29.65
CA LEU A 27 -17.27 -5.92 30.56
C LEU A 27 -17.54 -6.76 31.80
N PRO A 28 -17.07 -6.39 33.00
CA PRO A 28 -17.25 -7.20 34.19
C PRO A 28 -18.74 -7.49 34.38
N ALA A 29 -19.13 -8.76 34.19
CA ALA A 29 -20.51 -9.20 34.28
C ALA A 29 -21.10 -9.08 35.70
N GLY A 30 -20.25 -8.87 36.71
CA GLY A 30 -20.63 -8.56 38.07
C GLY A 30 -20.30 -7.11 38.44
N GLY A 31 -21.31 -6.22 38.46
CA GLY A 31 -21.21 -4.86 39.02
C GLY A 31 -21.28 -3.71 38.01
N ALA A 32 -21.11 -3.96 36.70
CA ALA A 32 -21.08 -2.92 35.66
C ALA A 32 -22.38 -2.10 35.49
N ALA A 33 -23.52 -2.59 35.98
CA ALA A 33 -24.77 -1.83 36.00
C ALA A 33 -24.73 -0.61 36.94
N LEU A 34 -23.79 -0.56 37.90
CA LEU A 34 -23.71 0.48 38.93
C LEU A 34 -22.71 1.60 38.62
N ARG A 35 -21.89 1.48 37.56
CA ARG A 35 -20.78 2.42 37.28
C ARG A 35 -20.72 2.80 35.79
N PRO A 36 -21.67 3.60 35.29
CA PRO A 36 -21.78 3.91 33.87
C PRO A 36 -20.59 4.71 33.31
N GLY A 37 -19.89 5.50 34.16
CA GLY A 37 -18.67 6.22 33.77
C GLY A 37 -17.50 5.29 33.42
N LEU A 38 -17.22 4.30 34.28
CA LEU A 38 -16.18 3.29 34.04
C LEU A 38 -16.42 2.53 32.73
N ARG A 39 -17.69 2.17 32.46
CA ARG A 39 -18.07 1.49 31.22
C ARG A 39 -17.77 2.31 29.97
N ALA A 40 -18.01 3.62 30.01
CA ALA A 40 -17.73 4.51 28.88
C ALA A 40 -16.22 4.64 28.63
N PHE A 41 -15.41 4.85 29.67
CA PHE A 41 -13.95 4.92 29.51
C PHE A 41 -13.34 3.59 29.03
N ALA A 42 -13.81 2.45 29.55
CA ALA A 42 -13.37 1.14 29.11
C ALA A 42 -13.75 0.87 27.64
N ALA A 43 -14.95 1.28 27.22
CA ALA A 43 -15.37 1.18 25.82
C ALA A 43 -14.52 2.07 24.90
N THR A 44 -14.13 3.27 25.35
CA THR A 44 -13.22 4.16 24.63
C THR A 44 -11.83 3.55 24.47
N ALA A 45 -11.28 2.94 25.54
CA ALA A 45 -10.00 2.25 25.48
C ALA A 45 -10.03 1.10 24.45
N GLY A 46 -11.08 0.28 24.48
CA GLY A 46 -11.26 -0.81 23.51
C GLY A 46 -11.43 -0.33 22.06
N LEU A 47 -12.06 0.83 21.85
CA LEU A 47 -12.17 1.45 20.52
C LEU A 47 -10.82 1.98 20.03
N LEU A 48 -10.07 2.65 20.90
CA LEU A 48 -8.74 3.19 20.58
C LEU A 48 -7.75 2.07 20.22
N ASP A 49 -7.77 0.96 20.95
CA ASP A 49 -6.99 -0.24 20.63
C ASP A 49 -7.37 -0.82 19.27
N ALA A 50 -8.67 -0.98 19.00
CA ALA A 50 -9.15 -1.45 17.71
C ALA A 50 -8.76 -0.50 16.55
N ALA A 51 -8.80 0.80 16.77
CA ALA A 51 -8.41 1.82 15.79
C ALA A 51 -6.91 1.75 15.50
N LEU A 52 -6.07 1.68 16.53
CA LEU A 52 -4.62 1.55 16.42
C LEU A 52 -4.23 0.25 15.71
N THR A 53 -4.85 -0.87 16.10
CA THR A 53 -4.64 -2.17 15.47
C THR A 53 -5.06 -2.17 14.00
N SER A 54 -6.13 -1.45 13.64
CA SER A 54 -6.56 -1.28 12.25
C SER A 54 -5.55 -0.45 11.45
N LEU A 55 -5.09 0.66 12.01
CA LEU A 55 -4.09 1.55 11.39
C LEU A 55 -2.77 0.82 11.12
N ASN A 56 -2.25 0.11 12.12
CA ASN A 56 -0.99 -0.63 12.02
C ASN A 56 -1.07 -1.75 10.95
N SER A 57 -2.23 -2.41 10.82
CA SER A 57 -2.45 -3.34 9.71
C SER A 57 -2.40 -2.67 8.36
N LEU A 58 -3.12 -1.56 8.21
CA LEU A 58 -3.18 -0.83 6.96
C LEU A 58 -1.79 -0.33 6.54
N GLN A 59 -1.02 0.18 7.48
CA GLN A 59 0.37 0.59 7.25
C GLN A 59 1.27 -0.58 6.86
N SER A 60 1.11 -1.75 7.50
CA SER A 60 1.88 -2.94 7.14
C SER A 60 1.58 -3.41 5.71
N LEU A 61 0.33 -3.32 5.26
CA LEU A 61 -0.07 -3.76 3.92
C LEU A 61 0.39 -2.81 2.83
N VAL A 62 0.34 -1.50 3.09
CA VAL A 62 0.94 -0.51 2.19
C VAL A 62 2.46 -0.71 2.10
N SER A 63 3.10 -1.34 3.09
CA SER A 63 4.56 -1.56 3.13
C SER A 63 5.02 -2.93 2.62
N LYS A 64 4.18 -3.98 2.67
CA LYS A 64 4.53 -5.36 2.24
C LYS A 64 4.23 -5.55 0.76
N ASP A 65 5.20 -5.20 -0.08
CA ASP A 65 4.95 -4.87 -1.49
C ASP A 65 5.35 -5.95 -2.51
N ASN A 66 5.01 -7.22 -2.26
CA ASN A 66 5.25 -8.28 -3.27
C ASN A 66 4.48 -8.02 -4.57
N TYR A 67 3.25 -7.52 -4.45
CA TYR A 67 2.43 -7.10 -5.59
C TYR A 67 3.10 -5.93 -6.35
N ARG A 68 3.44 -4.84 -5.67
CA ARG A 68 4.06 -3.66 -6.30
C ARG A 68 5.41 -3.97 -6.92
N ASN A 69 6.24 -4.78 -6.27
CA ASN A 69 7.50 -5.24 -6.86
C ASN A 69 7.26 -6.02 -8.16
N SER A 70 6.25 -6.89 -8.19
CA SER A 70 5.90 -7.65 -9.39
C SER A 70 5.36 -6.75 -10.50
N VAL A 71 4.54 -5.77 -10.16
CA VAL A 71 4.03 -4.76 -11.12
C VAL A 71 5.17 -3.90 -11.67
N GLN A 72 6.11 -3.45 -10.83
CA GLN A 72 7.29 -2.70 -11.26
C GLN A 72 8.20 -3.57 -12.15
N ALA A 73 8.31 -4.88 -11.87
CA ALA A 73 9.09 -5.80 -12.68
C ALA A 73 8.54 -5.97 -14.11
N LEU A 74 7.24 -5.73 -14.35
CA LEU A 74 6.66 -5.72 -15.70
C LEU A 74 7.25 -4.61 -16.59
N ASN A 75 7.73 -3.52 -15.99
CA ASN A 75 8.40 -2.44 -16.71
C ASN A 75 9.85 -2.76 -17.11
N ASN A 76 10.38 -3.92 -16.73
CA ASN A 76 11.72 -4.33 -17.15
C ASN A 76 11.71 -4.68 -18.65
N PRO A 77 12.45 -3.95 -19.51
CA PRO A 77 12.44 -4.18 -20.95
C PRO A 77 13.10 -5.50 -21.37
N ALA A 78 13.89 -6.12 -20.49
CA ALA A 78 14.45 -7.46 -20.70
C ALA A 78 13.48 -8.58 -20.30
N SER A 79 12.44 -8.28 -19.52
CA SER A 79 11.47 -9.26 -19.06
C SER A 79 10.58 -9.75 -20.19
N SER A 80 10.29 -11.05 -20.19
CA SER A 80 9.33 -11.69 -21.10
C SER A 80 7.93 -11.84 -20.51
N ALA A 81 7.67 -11.24 -19.33
CA ALA A 81 6.39 -11.36 -18.62
C ALA A 81 5.18 -10.85 -19.44
N LEU A 82 5.39 -9.94 -20.40
CA LEU A 82 4.36 -9.48 -21.33
C LEU A 82 4.16 -10.39 -22.54
N GLY A 83 4.82 -11.56 -22.57
CA GLY A 83 4.83 -12.47 -23.72
C GLY A 83 5.89 -12.12 -24.78
N PHE A 84 6.61 -11.02 -24.58
CA PHE A 84 7.77 -10.60 -25.35
C PHE A 84 8.69 -9.78 -24.43
N SER A 85 9.96 -9.63 -24.81
CA SER A 85 10.84 -8.64 -24.22
C SER A 85 11.07 -7.51 -25.22
N LEU A 86 11.01 -6.27 -24.73
CA LEU A 86 11.28 -5.09 -25.55
C LEU A 86 12.69 -5.16 -26.15
N GLU A 87 13.67 -5.57 -25.34
CA GLU A 87 15.05 -5.76 -25.78
C GLU A 87 15.13 -6.77 -26.94
N GLY A 88 14.48 -7.93 -26.81
CA GLY A 88 14.49 -8.96 -27.85
C GLY A 88 13.83 -8.52 -29.16
N GLU A 89 12.75 -7.75 -29.08
CA GLU A 89 12.06 -7.23 -30.27
C GLU A 89 12.85 -6.11 -30.95
N ILE A 90 13.53 -5.23 -30.18
CA ILE A 90 14.45 -4.23 -30.73
C ILE A 90 15.60 -4.93 -31.46
N GLN A 91 16.25 -5.92 -30.83
CA GLN A 91 17.36 -6.65 -31.44
C GLN A 91 16.90 -7.38 -32.72
N SER A 92 15.72 -8.00 -32.69
CA SER A 92 15.15 -8.68 -33.87
C SER A 92 14.82 -7.70 -35.01
N ALA A 93 14.35 -6.49 -34.69
CA ALA A 93 14.07 -5.46 -35.67
C ALA A 93 15.33 -4.80 -36.23
N LEU A 94 16.44 -4.78 -35.48
CA LEU A 94 17.73 -4.26 -35.93
C LEU A 94 18.45 -5.20 -36.92
N GLN A 95 18.25 -6.51 -36.82
CA GLN A 95 18.97 -7.49 -37.65
C GLN A 95 18.95 -7.19 -39.17
N PRO A 96 17.80 -6.87 -39.81
CA PRO A 96 17.77 -6.54 -41.23
C PRO A 96 18.54 -5.26 -41.58
N VAL A 97 18.53 -4.26 -40.69
CA VAL A 97 19.27 -3.00 -40.87
C VAL A 97 20.77 -3.28 -40.76
N LEU A 98 21.19 -3.99 -39.72
CA LEU A 98 22.58 -4.38 -39.49
C LEU A 98 23.11 -5.38 -40.53
N ALA A 99 22.25 -6.11 -41.23
CA ALA A 99 22.67 -6.96 -42.35
C ALA A 99 23.20 -6.14 -43.54
N LYS A 100 22.72 -4.90 -43.71
CA LYS A 100 23.08 -4.00 -44.81
C LYS A 100 24.34 -3.17 -44.53
N THR A 101 24.81 -3.12 -43.28
CA THR A 101 25.99 -2.36 -42.87
C THR A 101 27.30 -3.09 -43.21
N LYS A 102 28.33 -2.33 -43.57
CA LYS A 102 29.66 -2.85 -43.92
C LYS A 102 30.78 -2.28 -43.06
N THR A 103 30.69 -1.01 -42.67
CA THR A 103 31.74 -0.28 -41.96
C THR A 103 31.47 -0.21 -40.45
N VAL A 104 30.20 -0.36 -40.04
CA VAL A 104 29.82 -0.33 -38.63
C VAL A 104 29.97 -1.70 -37.95
N SER A 105 30.61 -1.71 -36.78
CA SER A 105 30.69 -2.89 -35.92
C SER A 105 29.32 -3.24 -35.35
N LYS A 106 28.74 -4.35 -35.83
CA LYS A 106 27.41 -4.83 -35.43
C LYS A 106 27.34 -5.09 -33.92
N THR A 107 28.37 -5.72 -33.37
CA THR A 107 28.48 -6.00 -31.92
C THR A 107 28.43 -4.72 -31.11
N ARG A 108 29.29 -3.73 -31.41
CA ARG A 108 29.30 -2.46 -30.67
C ARG A 108 27.97 -1.70 -30.79
N PHE A 109 27.34 -1.73 -31.95
CA PHE A 109 26.04 -1.09 -32.14
C PHE A 109 24.95 -1.76 -31.29
N THR A 110 24.92 -3.10 -31.29
CA THR A 110 24.03 -3.90 -30.44
C THR A 110 24.28 -3.65 -28.95
N ASP A 111 25.53 -3.52 -28.52
CA ASP A 111 25.89 -3.23 -27.13
C ASP A 111 25.41 -1.83 -26.69
N VAL A 112 25.57 -0.81 -27.56
CA VAL A 112 25.08 0.55 -27.30
C VAL A 112 23.56 0.57 -27.19
N VAL A 113 22.86 -0.16 -28.07
CA VAL A 113 21.39 -0.30 -28.00
C VAL A 113 20.98 -1.00 -26.71
N GLY A 114 21.66 -2.09 -26.33
CA GLY A 114 21.42 -2.79 -25.07
C GLY A 114 21.58 -1.87 -23.85
N ALA A 115 22.66 -1.07 -23.82
CA ALA A 115 22.89 -0.09 -22.77
C ALA A 115 21.82 1.00 -22.71
N LEU A 116 21.32 1.46 -23.87
CA LEU A 116 20.21 2.42 -23.96
C LEU A 116 18.91 1.85 -23.39
N VAL A 117 18.60 0.60 -23.72
CA VAL A 117 17.37 -0.09 -23.28
C VAL A 117 17.42 -0.39 -21.78
N GLN A 118 18.58 -0.76 -21.24
CA GLN A 118 18.76 -1.05 -19.82
C GLN A 118 19.00 0.19 -18.95
N ALA A 119 19.11 1.38 -19.55
CA ALA A 119 19.30 2.61 -18.80
C ALA A 119 18.13 2.80 -17.80
N PRO A 120 18.41 3.15 -16.53
CA PRO A 120 17.36 3.41 -15.57
C PRO A 120 16.61 4.69 -15.97
N LYS A 121 15.34 4.55 -16.34
CA LYS A 121 14.36 5.65 -16.51
C LYS A 121 14.46 6.56 -17.76
N PRO A 122 14.81 6.14 -18.98
CA PRO A 122 14.26 6.83 -20.12
C PRO A 122 12.79 6.43 -20.20
N GLY A 123 11.86 7.39 -20.07
CA GLY A 123 10.47 7.15 -20.44
C GLY A 123 10.43 6.50 -21.84
N SER A 124 9.52 5.57 -22.07
CA SER A 124 9.39 4.81 -23.32
C SER A 124 9.53 5.68 -24.58
N GLY A 125 8.95 6.88 -24.60
CA GLY A 125 9.09 7.84 -25.71
C GLY A 125 10.50 8.43 -25.91
N VAL A 126 11.25 8.66 -24.82
CA VAL A 126 12.66 9.11 -24.90
C VAL A 126 13.55 8.00 -25.44
N LEU A 127 13.31 6.77 -25.02
CA LEU A 127 14.03 5.61 -25.53
C LEU A 127 13.73 5.39 -27.02
N LEU A 128 12.47 5.45 -27.45
CA LEU A 128 12.11 5.28 -28.86
C LEU A 128 12.73 6.37 -29.75
N SER A 129 12.70 7.62 -29.33
CA SER A 129 13.34 8.74 -30.07
C SER A 129 14.87 8.62 -30.11
N SER A 130 15.50 8.15 -29.04
CA SER A 130 16.95 7.87 -29.02
C SER A 130 17.32 6.73 -29.98
N LEU A 131 16.52 5.66 -30.02
CA LEU A 131 16.70 4.56 -30.96
C LEU A 131 16.48 5.02 -32.40
N ALA A 132 15.47 5.85 -32.65
CA ALA A 132 15.20 6.44 -33.96
C ALA A 132 16.38 7.27 -34.45
N ALA A 133 16.95 8.12 -33.59
CA ALA A 133 18.14 8.91 -33.91
C ALA A 133 19.37 8.02 -34.18
N LEU A 134 19.57 6.97 -33.38
CA LEU A 134 20.68 6.04 -33.56
C LEU A 134 20.59 5.30 -34.91
N VAL A 135 19.42 4.78 -35.26
CA VAL A 135 19.18 4.07 -36.53
C VAL A 135 19.16 5.03 -37.71
N GLY A 136 18.67 6.26 -37.53
CA GLY A 136 18.76 7.33 -38.54
C GLY A 136 20.21 7.72 -38.84
N ASN A 137 21.05 7.88 -37.81
CA ASN A 137 22.47 8.14 -37.99
C ASN A 137 23.18 6.99 -38.73
N LEU A 138 22.76 5.75 -38.48
CA LEU A 138 23.26 4.59 -39.21
C LEU A 138 22.91 4.68 -40.69
N ALA A 139 21.68 5.08 -41.04
CA ALA A 139 21.25 5.29 -42.43
C ALA A 139 22.03 6.41 -43.14
N VAL A 140 22.44 7.45 -42.42
CA VAL A 140 23.29 8.53 -42.97
C VAL A 140 24.70 8.03 -43.26
N GLN A 141 25.26 7.18 -42.39
CA GLN A 141 26.63 6.67 -42.53
C GLN A 141 26.76 5.54 -43.55
N GLU A 142 25.73 4.70 -43.68
CA GLU A 142 25.74 3.49 -44.50
C GLU A 142 24.81 3.64 -45.70
N LYS A 143 25.37 3.91 -46.88
CA LYS A 143 24.61 4.12 -48.14
C LYS A 143 23.63 3.00 -48.51
N ARG A 144 23.81 1.80 -47.96
CA ARG A 144 22.97 0.62 -48.22
C ARG A 144 21.74 0.55 -47.32
N VAL A 145 21.73 1.30 -46.21
CA VAL A 145 20.60 1.40 -45.31
C VAL A 145 19.72 2.54 -45.83
N GLU A 146 18.52 2.20 -46.28
CA GLU A 146 17.59 3.16 -46.88
C GLU A 146 16.65 3.73 -45.82
N ARG A 147 16.03 4.87 -46.13
CA ARG A 147 14.98 5.45 -45.26
C ARG A 147 13.86 4.45 -44.96
N ALA A 148 13.48 3.63 -45.94
CA ALA A 148 12.46 2.60 -45.77
C ALA A 148 12.85 1.56 -44.69
N ASP A 149 14.14 1.29 -44.49
CA ASP A 149 14.61 0.39 -43.43
C ASP A 149 14.42 1.01 -42.05
N VAL A 150 14.66 2.31 -41.92
CA VAL A 150 14.43 3.09 -40.69
C VAL A 150 12.94 3.12 -40.36
N ASP A 151 12.11 3.43 -41.35
CA ASP A 151 10.65 3.50 -41.17
C ASP A 151 10.07 2.13 -40.77
N SER A 152 10.54 1.05 -41.41
CA SER A 152 10.17 -0.33 -41.07
C SER A 152 10.61 -0.72 -39.66
N PHE A 153 11.83 -0.36 -39.26
CA PHE A 153 12.31 -0.54 -37.88
C PHE A 153 11.41 0.17 -36.87
N LEU A 154 11.12 1.45 -37.10
CA LEU A 154 10.29 2.26 -36.20
C LEU A 154 8.86 1.72 -36.10
N GLN A 155 8.26 1.33 -37.23
CA GLN A 155 6.92 0.76 -37.24
C GLN A 155 6.86 -0.57 -36.48
N ARG A 156 7.87 -1.43 -36.68
CA ARG A 156 7.94 -2.74 -36.02
C ARG A 156 8.17 -2.62 -34.52
N VAL A 157 9.03 -1.70 -34.09
CA VAL A 157 9.40 -1.53 -32.69
C VAL A 157 8.38 -0.70 -31.92
N GLY A 158 7.83 0.36 -32.53
CA GLY A 158 6.94 1.32 -31.87
C GLY A 158 5.71 0.69 -31.21
N ARG A 159 5.15 -0.37 -31.79
CA ARG A 159 4.00 -1.10 -31.20
C ARG A 159 4.30 -1.74 -29.85
N TYR A 160 5.55 -2.11 -29.59
CA TYR A 160 5.96 -2.75 -28.34
C TYR A 160 6.24 -1.74 -27.22
N PHE A 161 6.40 -0.45 -27.54
CA PHE A 161 6.62 0.61 -26.55
C PHE A 161 5.33 1.01 -25.83
N ALA A 162 4.16 0.90 -26.48
CA ALA A 162 2.89 1.35 -25.93
C ALA A 162 2.52 0.64 -24.60
N PRO A 163 2.64 -0.69 -24.45
CA PRO A 163 2.39 -1.34 -23.16
C PRO A 163 3.30 -0.85 -22.04
N TYR A 164 4.60 -0.65 -22.31
CA TYR A 164 5.56 -0.15 -21.31
C TYR A 164 5.26 1.31 -20.91
N GLU A 165 4.83 2.14 -21.85
CA GLU A 165 4.38 3.50 -21.54
C GLU A 165 3.16 3.50 -20.61
N GLN A 166 2.17 2.67 -20.94
CA GLN A 166 0.96 2.53 -20.13
C GLN A 166 1.30 2.02 -18.73
N LEU A 167 2.11 0.97 -18.61
CA LEU A 167 2.56 0.44 -17.32
C LEU A 167 3.32 1.50 -16.51
N ASN A 168 4.21 2.27 -17.14
CA ASN A 168 4.92 3.37 -16.47
C ASN A 168 3.97 4.45 -15.95
N ASN A 169 2.95 4.83 -16.73
CA ASN A 169 1.96 5.82 -16.33
C ASN A 169 1.08 5.32 -15.17
N VAL A 170 0.62 4.06 -15.26
CA VAL A 170 -0.16 3.41 -14.19
C VAL A 170 0.67 3.33 -12.91
N ASN A 171 1.94 2.93 -13.00
CA ASN A 171 2.85 2.88 -11.86
C ASN A 171 3.08 4.26 -11.25
N ALA A 172 3.40 5.28 -12.06
CA ALA A 172 3.59 6.63 -11.56
C ALA A 172 2.35 7.19 -10.83
N ARG A 173 1.14 6.91 -11.34
CA ARG A 173 -0.11 7.27 -10.67
C ARG A 173 -0.32 6.50 -9.37
N PHE A 174 -0.07 5.20 -9.38
CA PHE A 174 -0.21 4.35 -8.19
C PHE A 174 0.74 4.81 -7.07
N GLU A 175 1.99 5.13 -7.41
CA GLU A 175 2.99 5.72 -6.50
C GLU A 175 2.49 7.03 -5.85
N GLN A 176 1.88 7.91 -6.64
CA GLN A 176 1.28 9.15 -6.13
C GLN A 176 0.10 8.87 -5.19
N GLN A 177 -0.75 7.90 -5.51
CA GLN A 177 -1.88 7.51 -4.66
C GLN A 177 -1.39 6.91 -3.34
N VAL A 178 -0.37 6.05 -3.36
CA VAL A 178 0.29 5.49 -2.17
C VAL A 178 0.88 6.61 -1.30
N THR A 179 1.53 7.59 -1.91
CA THR A 179 2.08 8.74 -1.18
C THR A 179 0.98 9.55 -0.47
N ARG A 180 -0.14 9.81 -1.16
CA ARG A 180 -1.32 10.49 -0.56
C ARG A 180 -1.95 9.66 0.56
N MET A 181 -2.04 8.34 0.37
CA MET A 181 -2.55 7.41 1.38
C MET A 181 -1.69 7.46 2.66
N ASN A 182 -0.37 7.44 2.52
CA ASN A 182 0.55 7.56 3.66
C ASN A 182 0.37 8.88 4.41
N GLY A 183 0.16 10.00 3.70
CA GLY A 183 -0.17 11.27 4.33
C GLY A 183 -1.43 11.19 5.19
N ARG A 184 -2.49 10.56 4.68
CA ARG A 184 -3.74 10.38 5.42
C ARG A 184 -3.64 9.42 6.61
N LEU A 185 -2.79 8.41 6.51
CA LEU A 185 -2.50 7.53 7.64
C LEU A 185 -1.81 8.29 8.79
N ILE A 186 -0.90 9.21 8.46
CA ILE A 186 -0.22 10.07 9.44
C ILE A 186 -1.21 11.03 10.10
N GLU A 187 -2.08 11.67 9.32
CA GLU A 187 -3.15 12.55 9.85
C GLU A 187 -4.07 11.77 10.80
N LEU A 188 -4.53 10.59 10.39
CA LEU A 188 -5.38 9.74 11.23
C LEU A 188 -4.67 9.26 12.50
N GLN A 189 -3.37 8.95 12.41
CA GLN A 189 -2.54 8.61 13.57
C GLN A 189 -2.50 9.78 14.57
N PHE A 190 -2.37 11.00 14.06
CA PHE A 190 -2.39 12.21 14.86
C PHE A 190 -3.74 12.42 15.55
N ASP A 191 -4.85 12.27 14.82
CA ASP A 191 -6.21 12.40 15.37
C ASP A 191 -6.48 11.39 16.50
N ILE A 192 -6.12 10.12 16.28
CA ILE A 192 -6.25 9.06 17.29
C ILE A 192 -5.43 9.40 18.53
N ARG A 193 -4.20 9.89 18.33
CA ARG A 193 -3.31 10.28 19.42
C ARG A 193 -3.87 11.46 20.22
N GLU A 194 -4.30 12.54 19.59
CA GLU A 194 -4.82 13.71 20.31
C GLU A 194 -6.09 13.35 21.09
N TYR A 195 -7.00 12.56 20.48
CA TYR A 195 -8.17 12.05 21.18
C TYR A 195 -7.79 11.18 22.40
N MET A 196 -6.81 10.29 22.25
CA MET A 196 -6.29 9.49 23.37
C MET A 196 -5.67 10.36 24.47
N LEU A 197 -4.90 11.38 24.11
CA LEU A 197 -4.29 12.31 25.07
C LEU A 197 -5.35 13.08 25.87
N ASP A 198 -6.43 13.52 25.24
CA ASP A 198 -7.52 14.20 25.94
C ASP A 198 -8.20 13.29 26.97
N ILE A 199 -8.42 12.02 26.62
CA ILE A 199 -8.98 11.03 27.55
C ILE A 199 -8.01 10.73 28.70
N VAL A 200 -6.71 10.58 28.41
CA VAL A 200 -5.68 10.33 29.44
C VAL A 200 -5.58 11.52 30.39
N LEU A 201 -5.51 12.75 29.89
CA LEU A 201 -5.39 13.96 30.72
C LEU A 201 -6.62 14.17 31.61
N LEU A 202 -7.81 13.83 31.11
CA LEU A 202 -9.04 13.85 31.90
C LEU A 202 -8.97 12.86 33.06
N LEU A 203 -8.46 11.65 32.80
CA LEU A 203 -8.37 10.58 33.80
C LEU A 203 -7.16 10.71 34.73
N HIS A 204 -6.11 11.43 34.33
CA HIS A 204 -4.81 11.54 35.01
C HIS A 204 -4.33 13.00 35.04
N PRO A 205 -4.97 13.89 35.82
CA PRO A 205 -4.70 15.33 35.78
C PRO A 205 -3.29 15.75 36.27
N GLY A 206 -2.54 14.84 36.89
CA GLY A 206 -1.14 15.08 37.29
C GLY A 206 -0.14 14.94 36.15
N GLU A 207 -0.55 14.39 35.01
CA GLU A 207 0.30 14.21 33.84
C GLU A 207 0.32 15.47 32.97
N SER A 208 1.47 15.76 32.37
CA SER A 208 1.58 16.87 31.42
C SER A 208 1.42 16.37 29.98
N ARG A 209 0.68 17.12 29.16
CA ARG A 209 0.48 16.80 27.74
C ARG A 209 1.80 16.66 26.98
N ALA A 210 2.79 17.49 27.33
CA ALA A 210 4.12 17.44 26.72
C ALA A 210 4.84 16.11 27.02
N ALA A 211 4.76 15.63 28.26
CA ALA A 211 5.35 14.34 28.65
C ALA A 211 4.60 13.15 28.03
N LEU A 212 3.28 13.23 27.88
CA LEU A 212 2.50 12.16 27.24
C LEU A 212 2.73 12.08 25.72
N ARG A 213 2.96 13.22 25.04
CA ARG A 213 3.21 13.26 23.58
C ARG A 213 4.48 12.53 23.14
N THR A 214 5.47 12.40 24.01
CA THR A 214 6.70 11.67 23.71
C THR A 214 6.53 10.16 23.82
N ARG A 215 5.44 9.68 24.42
CA ARG A 215 5.15 8.26 24.58
C ARG A 215 4.47 7.67 23.33
N PRO A 216 4.74 6.39 23.00
CA PRO A 216 3.99 5.68 21.97
C PRO A 216 2.54 5.43 22.40
N MET A 217 1.63 5.31 21.43
CA MET A 217 0.18 5.17 21.72
C MET A 217 -0.14 3.86 22.44
N GLU A 218 0.63 2.80 22.15
CA GLU A 218 0.54 1.50 22.82
C GLU A 218 0.84 1.63 24.32
N GLU A 219 1.83 2.44 24.68
CA GLU A 219 2.17 2.70 26.08
C GLU A 219 1.09 3.54 26.77
N LEU A 220 0.55 4.53 26.06
CA LEU A 220 -0.56 5.33 26.58
C LEU A 220 -1.79 4.46 26.87
N LEU A 221 -2.11 3.51 25.99
CA LEU A 221 -3.19 2.54 26.21
C LEU A 221 -2.91 1.66 27.43
N LEU A 222 -1.76 1.00 27.46
CA LEU A 222 -1.43 0.02 28.50
C LEU A 222 -1.27 0.63 29.90
N GLN A 223 -0.63 1.80 30.00
CA GLN A 223 -0.32 2.40 31.30
C GLN A 223 -1.47 3.24 31.87
N TYR A 224 -2.31 3.83 31.02
CA TYR A 224 -3.30 4.82 31.47
C TYR A 224 -4.75 4.42 31.23
N LEU A 225 -5.03 3.56 30.24
CA LEU A 225 -6.38 3.24 29.78
C LEU A 225 -6.74 1.75 29.83
N ASP A 226 -5.83 0.87 30.25
CA ASP A 226 -6.13 -0.56 30.38
C ASP A 226 -7.19 -0.82 31.46
N GLY A 227 -7.96 -1.90 31.31
CA GLY A 227 -9.09 -2.25 32.18
C GLY A 227 -8.75 -2.24 33.67
N PRO A 228 -7.70 -2.96 34.12
CA PRO A 228 -7.27 -2.96 35.51
C PRO A 228 -6.87 -1.57 36.03
N VAL A 229 -6.29 -0.73 35.17
CA VAL A 229 -5.93 0.66 35.51
C VAL A 229 -7.19 1.49 35.75
N LEU A 230 -8.18 1.39 34.85
CA LEU A 230 -9.45 2.10 35.00
C LEU A 230 -10.24 1.64 36.22
N GLU A 231 -10.28 0.34 36.51
CA GLU A 231 -10.93 -0.23 37.70
C GLU A 231 -10.25 0.22 39.00
N SER A 232 -8.91 0.22 39.01
CA SER A 232 -8.12 0.72 40.14
C SER A 232 -8.36 2.21 40.37
N LEU A 233 -8.40 3.00 39.30
CA LEU A 233 -8.68 4.44 39.39
C LEU A 233 -10.08 4.69 39.94
N ASP A 234 -11.10 4.02 39.42
CA ASP A 234 -12.50 4.17 39.85
C ASP A 234 -12.72 3.75 41.31
N THR A 235 -11.93 2.79 41.78
CA THR A 235 -11.93 2.36 43.19
C THR A 235 -11.22 3.37 44.09
N ALA A 236 -10.09 3.91 43.65
CA ALA A 236 -9.31 4.90 44.41
C ALA A 236 -9.97 6.28 44.45
N ARG A 237 -10.61 6.67 43.34
CA ARG A 237 -11.36 7.92 43.20
C ARG A 237 -12.52 7.74 42.23
N ARG A 238 -13.63 8.42 42.48
CA ARG A 238 -14.72 8.45 41.50
C ARG A 238 -14.21 9.05 40.19
N LEU A 239 -14.41 8.33 39.07
CA LEU A 239 -14.03 8.82 37.75
C LEU A 239 -14.77 10.13 37.39
N PRO A 240 -14.13 11.03 36.62
CA PRO A 240 -14.79 12.21 36.10
C PRO A 240 -15.96 11.84 35.18
N PRO A 241 -16.90 12.77 34.93
CA PRO A 241 -17.94 12.54 33.93
C PRO A 241 -17.30 12.28 32.56
N TYR A 242 -17.87 11.36 31.80
CA TYR A 242 -17.43 11.08 30.43
C TYR A 242 -17.68 12.32 29.55
N PRO A 243 -16.72 12.73 28.70
CA PRO A 243 -16.85 13.94 27.91
C PRO A 243 -18.01 13.85 26.92
N GLY A 244 -18.84 14.90 26.86
CA GLY A 244 -20.06 14.91 26.04
C GLY A 244 -19.81 14.82 24.53
N ASP A 245 -18.64 15.29 24.08
CA ASP A 245 -18.13 15.17 22.70
C ASP A 245 -17.30 13.90 22.48
N GLY A 246 -17.01 13.12 23.52
CA GLY A 246 -16.18 11.91 23.42
C GLY A 246 -16.72 10.89 22.42
N VAL A 247 -18.05 10.70 22.35
CA VAL A 247 -18.69 9.81 21.35
C VAL A 247 -18.54 10.37 19.94
N LYS A 248 -18.59 11.71 19.78
CA LYS A 248 -18.44 12.35 18.47
C LYS A 248 -17.02 12.13 17.93
N GLY A 249 -15.99 12.39 18.75
CA GLY A 249 -14.59 12.13 18.36
C GLY A 249 -14.35 10.66 17.98
N ALA A 250 -14.89 9.72 18.76
CA ALA A 250 -14.80 8.29 18.43
C ALA A 250 -15.49 7.93 17.10
N LYS A 251 -16.64 8.52 16.79
CA LYS A 251 -17.33 8.34 15.50
C LYS A 251 -16.51 8.89 14.34
N GLU A 252 -15.90 10.06 14.52
CA GLU A 252 -15.04 10.68 13.50
C GLU A 252 -13.81 9.81 13.21
N ILE A 253 -13.13 9.31 14.24
CA ILE A 253 -12.01 8.35 14.08
C ILE A 253 -12.47 7.10 13.32
N CYS A 254 -13.58 6.48 13.73
CA CYS A 254 -14.07 5.26 13.07
C CYS A 254 -14.41 5.52 11.59
N SER A 255 -15.11 6.63 11.31
CA SER A 255 -15.44 7.05 9.95
C SER A 255 -14.19 7.27 9.10
N ASN A 256 -13.17 7.93 9.65
CA ASN A 256 -11.92 8.19 8.96
C ASN A 256 -11.13 6.90 8.69
N VAL A 257 -11.04 5.98 9.66
CA VAL A 257 -10.42 4.65 9.46
C VAL A 257 -11.12 3.90 8.32
N GLN A 258 -12.45 3.84 8.33
CA GLN A 258 -13.23 3.18 7.27
C GLN A 258 -13.04 3.84 5.91
N LYS A 259 -12.98 5.17 5.86
CA LYS A 259 -12.81 5.91 4.62
C LYS A 259 -11.45 5.64 3.99
N VAL A 260 -10.37 5.74 4.78
CA VAL A 260 -9.00 5.45 4.33
C VAL A 260 -8.90 3.99 3.85
N PHE A 261 -9.57 3.08 4.54
CA PHE A 261 -9.63 1.68 4.11
C PHE A 261 -10.30 1.47 2.75
N ARG A 262 -11.49 2.05 2.53
CA ARG A 262 -12.20 1.94 1.25
C ARG A 262 -11.38 2.52 0.10
N GLU A 263 -10.67 3.61 0.38
CA GLU A 263 -9.76 4.22 -0.59
C GLU A 263 -8.57 3.32 -0.91
N TYR A 264 -8.00 2.63 0.08
CA TYR A 264 -6.96 1.63 -0.14
C TYR A 264 -7.46 0.51 -1.06
N GLN A 265 -8.62 -0.08 -0.76
CA GLN A 265 -9.21 -1.15 -1.57
C GLN A 265 -9.46 -0.69 -3.01
N LYS A 266 -10.03 0.50 -3.17
CA LYS A 266 -10.30 1.08 -4.49
C LYS A 266 -8.99 1.31 -5.25
N MET A 267 -8.00 1.93 -4.63
CA MET A 267 -6.70 2.23 -5.23
C MET A 267 -6.01 0.98 -5.77
N TYR A 268 -5.94 -0.09 -4.96
CA TYR A 268 -5.34 -1.36 -5.39
C TYR A 268 -6.18 -2.06 -6.45
N GLY A 269 -7.51 -2.06 -6.32
CA GLY A 269 -8.40 -2.65 -7.31
C GLY A 269 -8.30 -1.97 -8.68
N ASP A 270 -8.32 -0.63 -8.70
CA ASP A 270 -8.15 0.16 -9.92
C ASP A 270 -6.79 -0.13 -10.58
N ASN A 271 -5.70 -0.12 -9.79
CA ASN A 271 -4.37 -0.45 -10.30
C ASN A 271 -4.30 -1.87 -10.88
N TYR A 272 -4.80 -2.86 -10.17
CA TYR A 272 -4.82 -4.25 -10.64
C TYR A 272 -5.58 -4.40 -11.96
N ASN A 273 -6.75 -3.80 -12.07
CA ASN A 273 -7.58 -3.88 -13.27
C ASN A 273 -6.88 -3.24 -14.48
N GLU A 274 -6.22 -2.10 -14.27
CA GLU A 274 -5.45 -1.42 -15.32
C GLU A 274 -4.23 -2.25 -15.77
N ILE A 275 -3.43 -2.74 -14.82
CA ILE A 275 -2.27 -3.60 -15.13
C ILE A 275 -2.73 -4.86 -15.87
N ARG A 276 -3.78 -5.53 -15.38
CA ARG A 276 -4.38 -6.70 -16.04
C ARG A 276 -4.79 -6.40 -17.48
N ALA A 277 -5.46 -5.28 -17.71
CA ALA A 277 -5.87 -4.87 -19.06
C ALA A 277 -4.66 -4.65 -19.98
N ILE A 278 -3.59 -4.03 -19.47
CA ILE A 278 -2.35 -3.81 -20.25
C ILE A 278 -1.68 -5.14 -20.60
N VAL A 279 -1.53 -6.06 -19.64
CA VAL A 279 -0.94 -7.39 -19.90
C VAL A 279 -1.79 -8.18 -20.90
N GLN A 280 -3.12 -8.10 -20.79
CA GLN A 280 -4.04 -8.74 -21.75
C GLN A 280 -3.93 -8.15 -23.15
N ALA A 281 -3.82 -6.83 -23.28
CA ALA A 281 -3.63 -6.18 -24.58
C ALA A 281 -2.26 -6.54 -25.19
N ALA A 282 -1.21 -6.61 -24.35
CA ALA A 282 0.13 -7.00 -24.76
C ALA A 282 0.22 -8.43 -25.31
N ARG A 283 -0.68 -9.33 -24.88
CA ARG A 283 -0.78 -10.71 -25.38
C ARG A 283 -0.89 -10.78 -26.91
N ALA A 284 -1.60 -9.85 -27.54
CA ALA A 284 -1.76 -9.81 -28.99
C ALA A 284 -0.46 -9.47 -29.75
N LEU A 285 0.54 -8.92 -29.05
CA LEU A 285 1.84 -8.56 -29.62
C LEU A 285 2.87 -9.69 -29.52
N GLY A 286 2.64 -10.68 -28.63
CA GLY A 286 3.54 -11.79 -28.42
C GLY A 286 3.58 -12.77 -29.60
N ARG A 287 4.67 -13.55 -29.71
CA ARG A 287 4.80 -14.60 -30.74
C ARG A 287 3.92 -15.80 -30.43
N SER A 288 3.66 -16.65 -31.42
CA SER A 288 2.98 -17.94 -31.24
C SER A 288 3.63 -18.73 -30.09
N GLY A 289 2.87 -19.02 -29.02
CA GLY A 289 3.35 -19.69 -27.80
C GLY A 289 3.56 -18.79 -26.57
N SER A 290 3.57 -17.46 -26.74
CA SER A 290 3.68 -16.49 -25.64
C SER A 290 2.45 -16.41 -24.72
N GLY A 291 1.32 -16.99 -25.15
CA GLY A 291 0.08 -17.05 -24.38
C GLY A 291 0.29 -17.66 -22.99
N ALA A 292 1.04 -18.76 -22.90
CA ALA A 292 1.30 -19.44 -21.63
C ALA A 292 2.05 -18.54 -20.63
N THR A 293 3.02 -17.74 -21.10
CA THR A 293 3.76 -16.80 -20.25
C THR A 293 2.85 -15.69 -19.74
N THR A 294 2.06 -15.07 -20.63
CA THR A 294 1.11 -14.01 -20.23
C THR A 294 0.05 -14.53 -19.26
N ASP A 295 -0.46 -15.75 -19.47
CA ASP A 295 -1.43 -16.39 -18.56
C ASP A 295 -0.81 -16.68 -17.19
N ALA A 296 0.45 -17.14 -17.14
CA ALA A 296 1.19 -17.33 -15.90
C ALA A 296 1.41 -16.01 -15.15
N THR A 297 1.77 -14.94 -15.87
CA THR A 297 1.92 -13.60 -15.28
C THR A 297 0.61 -13.07 -14.73
N LEU A 298 -0.49 -13.19 -15.48
CA LEU A 298 -1.82 -12.78 -15.02
C LEU A 298 -2.25 -13.55 -13.77
N LYS A 299 -2.02 -14.87 -13.75
CA LYS A 299 -2.33 -15.71 -12.58
C LYS A 299 -1.48 -15.31 -11.37
N SER A 300 -0.19 -15.06 -11.56
CA SER A 300 0.69 -14.59 -10.48
C SER A 300 0.25 -13.25 -9.92
N LEU A 301 -0.09 -12.28 -10.79
CA LEU A 301 -0.62 -10.99 -10.37
C LEU A 301 -1.95 -11.11 -9.64
N GLU A 302 -2.84 -12.00 -10.09
CA GLU A 302 -4.11 -12.26 -9.41
C GLU A 302 -3.90 -12.88 -8.03
N THR A 303 -2.99 -13.84 -7.88
CA THR A 303 -2.61 -14.38 -6.56
C THR A 303 -2.06 -13.30 -5.65
N LEU A 304 -1.08 -12.51 -6.12
CA LEU A 304 -0.46 -11.45 -5.30
C LEU A 304 -1.44 -10.34 -4.96
N TYR A 305 -2.31 -9.95 -5.90
CA TYR A 305 -3.40 -9.02 -5.64
C TYR A 305 -4.35 -9.61 -4.60
N THR A 306 -4.73 -10.88 -4.75
CA THR A 306 -5.62 -11.57 -3.81
C THR A 306 -4.98 -11.72 -2.44
N GLU A 307 -3.69 -12.01 -2.30
CA GLU A 307 -3.00 -12.02 -1.00
C GLU A 307 -2.91 -10.63 -0.37
N SER A 308 -2.76 -9.59 -1.21
CA SER A 308 -2.74 -8.20 -0.76
C SER A 308 -4.14 -7.67 -0.42
N ALA A 309 -5.18 -8.16 -1.11
CA ALA A 309 -6.57 -7.76 -1.00
C ALA A 309 -7.38 -8.62 -0.01
N GLN A 310 -7.05 -9.91 0.13
CA GLN A 310 -7.54 -10.85 1.16
C GLN A 310 -6.88 -10.51 2.49
N ALA A 311 -7.25 -9.35 2.96
CA ALA A 311 -7.13 -9.00 4.33
C ALA A 311 -8.42 -9.37 5.06
N ASP A 312 -8.67 -10.67 5.20
CA ASP A 312 -9.69 -11.17 6.15
C ASP A 312 -9.43 -10.58 7.54
N ALA A 313 -8.14 -10.37 7.88
CA ALA A 313 -7.71 -9.65 9.07
C ALA A 313 -8.17 -8.18 9.12
N LEU A 314 -8.24 -7.46 7.99
CA LEU A 314 -8.68 -6.06 7.98
C LEU A 314 -10.20 -5.93 8.05
N ASN A 315 -10.94 -6.74 7.29
CA ASN A 315 -12.40 -6.76 7.39
C ASN A 315 -12.85 -7.16 8.79
N LEU A 316 -12.15 -8.12 9.42
CA LEU A 316 -12.37 -8.47 10.81
C LEU A 316 -12.07 -7.29 11.75
N ARG A 317 -10.98 -6.55 11.52
CA ARG A 317 -10.62 -5.38 12.34
C ARG A 317 -11.60 -4.21 12.20
N LEU A 318 -12.15 -3.95 11.01
CA LEU A 318 -13.19 -2.94 10.83
C LEU A 318 -14.50 -3.32 11.52
N ARG A 319 -14.92 -4.59 11.42
CA ARG A 319 -16.09 -5.09 12.16
C ARG A 319 -15.87 -4.99 13.67
N THR A 320 -14.66 -5.31 14.15
CA THR A 320 -14.29 -5.10 15.55
C THR A 320 -14.40 -3.62 15.93
N LEU A 321 -13.85 -2.72 15.13
CA LEU A 321 -13.92 -1.27 15.38
C LEU A 321 -15.37 -0.77 15.45
N GLU A 322 -16.23 -1.20 14.53
CA GLU A 322 -17.67 -0.90 14.54
C GLU A 322 -18.36 -1.43 15.80
N GLY A 323 -18.06 -2.68 16.18
CA GLY A 323 -18.56 -3.27 17.42
C GLY A 323 -18.14 -2.50 18.67
N ARG A 324 -16.88 -2.03 18.73
CA ARG A 324 -16.39 -1.19 19.83
C ARG A 324 -17.06 0.18 19.86
N LEU A 325 -17.32 0.78 18.70
CA LEU A 325 -18.08 2.03 18.62
C LEU A 325 -19.51 1.85 19.12
N ALA A 326 -20.19 0.77 18.73
CA ALA A 326 -21.52 0.45 19.21
C ALA A 326 -21.55 0.25 20.74
N ALA A 327 -20.53 -0.41 21.29
CA ALA A 327 -20.37 -0.57 22.73
C ALA A 327 -20.22 0.79 23.46
N LEU A 328 -19.41 1.71 22.91
CA LEU A 328 -19.22 3.06 23.47
C LEU A 328 -20.50 3.91 23.41
N VAL A 329 -21.21 3.87 22.28
CA VAL A 329 -22.51 4.56 22.15
C VAL A 329 -23.50 4.02 23.18
N SER A 330 -23.56 2.70 23.35
CA SER A 330 -24.46 2.07 24.31
C SER A 330 -24.10 2.42 25.76
N SER A 331 -22.80 2.49 26.10
CA SER A 331 -22.36 2.82 27.46
C SER A 331 -22.67 4.26 27.87
N THR A 332 -22.75 5.18 26.90
CA THR A 332 -22.99 6.61 27.17
C THR A 332 -24.48 6.95 27.22
N GLN A 333 -25.35 6.15 26.60
CA GLN A 333 -26.81 6.31 26.70
C GLN A 333 -27.36 6.04 28.11
N VAL A 334 -26.61 5.31 28.94
CA VAL A 334 -26.96 4.96 30.33
C VAL A 334 -26.52 6.05 31.32
N LEU A 335 -25.78 7.07 30.87
CA LEU A 335 -25.35 8.18 31.74
C LEU A 335 -26.52 9.14 32.00
N PRO A 336 -26.73 9.59 33.26
CA PRO A 336 -27.70 10.65 33.54
C PRO A 336 -27.28 11.93 32.79
N ARG A 337 -28.26 12.56 32.11
CA ARG A 337 -28.09 13.83 31.39
C ARG A 337 -28.00 15.02 32.33
#